data_AF-A0A7S2UMH0-F1
#
_entry.id   AF-A0A7S2UMH0-F1
#
_cell.length_a   1.000
_cell.length_b   1.000
_cell.length_c   1.000
_cell.angle_alpha   90.00
_cell.angle_beta   90.00
_cell.angle_gamma   90.00
#
_symmetry.space_group_name_H-M   'P 1'
#
loop_
_entity.id
_entity.type
_entity.pdbx_description
1 polymer ?
#
loop_
_entity_poly.entity_id
_entity_poly.type
_entity_poly.pdbx_seq_one_letter_code
_entity_poly.pdbx_strand_id
1 'polypeptide(L)'
;VESKVGDRGSFARGSGCFAVVISHDDEKGTTRLRLPSGGKKTVSSLARAQIGVVAGGGRTDKPLLKAGTAYHKYSVKRNCWPKMRGVAKNPVEHPHGGGNHQHL
;
A
#
# COMPACT_ATOMS: atom_id res chain seq x y z
N VAL A 1 12.99 2.37 4.61
CA VAL A 1 13.94 1.26 4.84
C VAL A 1 14.33 0.64 3.51
N GLU A 2 15.60 0.35 3.28
CA GLU A 2 16.09 -0.40 2.13
C GLU A 2 15.67 -1.89 2.18
N SER A 3 15.26 -2.48 1.07
CA SER A 3 14.99 -3.92 0.96
C SER A 3 16.26 -4.72 0.71
N LYS A 4 17.18 -4.15 -0.06
CA LYS A 4 18.53 -4.65 -0.30
C LYS A 4 19.49 -3.50 -0.06
N VAL A 5 20.70 -3.82 0.39
CA VAL A 5 21.75 -2.82 0.62
C VAL A 5 21.96 -2.00 -0.65
N GLY A 6 21.81 -0.67 -0.54
CA GLY A 6 22.03 0.25 -1.65
C GLY A 6 20.83 0.49 -2.57
N ASP A 7 19.65 -0.07 -2.29
CA ASP A 7 18.45 0.17 -3.11
C ASP A 7 17.80 1.55 -2.92
N ARG A 8 18.37 2.39 -2.03
CA ARG A 8 17.95 3.78 -1.76
C ARG A 8 16.52 3.93 -1.21
N GLY A 9 15.92 2.84 -0.72
CA GLY A 9 14.73 2.87 0.12
C GLY A 9 13.47 2.35 -0.59
N SER A 10 12.91 1.29 0.00
CA SER A 10 11.80 0.52 -0.57
C SER A 10 10.59 0.43 0.35
N PHE A 11 10.79 0.14 1.64
CA PHE A 11 9.69 -0.11 2.59
C PHE A 11 9.30 1.10 3.43
N ALA A 12 8.03 1.10 3.86
CA ALA A 12 7.42 2.03 4.82
C ALA A 12 7.59 3.51 4.43
N ARG A 13 7.27 3.86 3.18
CA ARG A 13 7.38 5.22 2.62
C ARG A 13 6.03 5.97 2.51
N GLY A 14 4.93 5.30 2.85
CA GLY A 14 3.60 5.92 2.83
C GLY A 14 3.42 6.93 3.96
N SER A 15 2.51 7.88 3.78
CA SER A 15 2.16 8.89 4.78
C SER A 15 1.74 8.23 6.10
N GLY A 16 2.44 8.51 7.20
CA GLY A 16 2.19 7.89 8.51
C GLY A 16 2.69 6.45 8.67
N CYS A 17 3.31 5.85 7.65
CA CYS A 17 3.87 4.50 7.77
C CYS A 17 5.22 4.52 8.51
N PHE A 18 5.47 3.44 9.23
CA PHE A 18 6.76 3.13 9.85
C PHE A 18 6.99 1.62 9.83
N ALA A 19 8.22 1.20 10.13
CA ALA A 19 8.57 -0.20 10.36
C ALA A 19 9.28 -0.31 11.70
N VAL A 20 9.12 -1.44 12.38
CA VAL A 20 9.69 -1.67 13.71
C VAL A 20 10.74 -2.77 13.63
N VAL A 21 11.90 -2.53 14.23
CA VAL A 21 12.93 -3.56 14.40
C VAL A 21 12.48 -4.50 15.51
N ILE A 22 12.45 -5.80 15.24
CA ILE A 22 12.06 -6.83 16.21
C ILE A 22 13.29 -7.44 16.87
N SER A 23 14.23 -7.90 16.06
CA SER A 23 15.41 -8.63 16.52
C SER A 23 16.55 -8.52 15.51
N HIS A 24 17.77 -8.70 16.02
CA HIS A 24 18.98 -8.82 15.21
C HIS A 24 19.48 -10.27 15.27
N ASP A 25 20.07 -10.73 14.18
CA ASP A 25 20.76 -12.01 14.05
C ASP A 25 22.18 -11.67 13.58
N ASP A 26 23.11 -11.65 14.54
CA ASP A 26 24.49 -11.23 14.33
C ASP A 26 25.30 -12.27 13.56
N GLU A 27 25.00 -13.57 13.72
CA GLU A 27 25.67 -14.65 12.99
C GLU A 27 25.44 -14.53 11.48
N LYS A 28 24.22 -14.18 11.08
CA LYS A 28 23.85 -14.03 9.66
C LYS A 28 23.97 -12.60 9.16
N GLY A 29 24.28 -11.63 10.03
CA GLY A 29 24.31 -10.21 9.70
C GLY A 29 22.96 -9.70 9.17
N THR A 30 21.86 -10.20 9.74
CA THR A 30 20.49 -9.83 9.32
C THR A 30 19.66 -9.25 10.45
N THR A 31 18.69 -8.43 10.09
CA THR A 31 17.77 -7.78 11.01
C THR A 31 16.34 -8.10 10.61
N ARG A 32 15.50 -8.45 11.59
CA ARG A 32 14.09 -8.76 11.38
C ARG A 32 13.23 -7.54 11.66
N LEU A 33 12.43 -7.15 10.67
CA LEU A 33 11.55 -6.00 10.70
C LEU A 33 10.08 -6.42 10.68
N ARG A 34 9.24 -5.68 11.40
CA ARG A 34 7.79 -5.67 11.23
C ARG A 34 7.42 -4.57 10.24
N LEU A 35 6.82 -4.94 9.12
CA LEU A 35 6.31 -4.02 8.11
C LEU A 35 4.97 -3.40 8.55
N PRO A 36 4.56 -2.25 7.98
CA PRO A 36 3.26 -1.64 8.29
C PRO A 36 2.06 -2.52 7.88
N SER A 37 2.26 -3.51 7.01
CA SER A 37 1.26 -4.54 6.69
C SER A 37 1.08 -5.59 7.80
N GLY A 38 1.90 -5.57 8.85
CA GLY A 38 1.96 -6.59 9.90
C GLY A 38 2.90 -7.76 9.58
N GLY A 39 3.30 -7.93 8.31
CA GLY A 39 4.23 -8.97 7.89
C GLY A 39 5.63 -8.80 8.47
N LYS A 40 6.31 -9.92 8.77
CA LYS A 40 7.70 -9.94 9.21
C LYS A 40 8.63 -10.11 8.02
N LYS A 41 9.67 -9.29 7.89
CA LYS A 41 10.65 -9.32 6.80
C LYS A 41 12.05 -9.33 7.39
N THR A 42 12.91 -10.22 6.91
CA THR A 42 14.34 -10.20 7.24
C THR A 42 15.09 -9.43 6.16
N VAL A 43 15.95 -8.49 6.57
CA VAL A 43 16.80 -7.68 5.69
C VAL A 43 18.25 -7.76 6.19
N SER A 44 19.22 -7.43 5.34
CA SER A 44 20.62 -7.31 5.80
C SER A 44 20.75 -6.18 6.83
N SER A 45 21.57 -6.38 7.86
CA SER A 45 21.84 -5.35 8.88
C SER A 45 22.59 -4.13 8.32
N LEU A 46 23.20 -4.25 7.13
CA LEU A 46 23.82 -3.13 6.41
C LEU A 46 22.80 -2.26 5.65
N ALA A 47 21.54 -2.69 5.56
CA ALA A 47 20.50 -1.95 4.86
C ALA A 47 20.13 -0.68 5.63
N ARG A 48 20.02 0.45 4.92
CA ARG A 48 19.79 1.76 5.56
C ARG A 48 18.32 2.04 5.83
N ALA A 49 18.06 2.83 6.85
CA ALA A 49 16.74 3.36 7.17
C ALA A 49 16.85 4.78 7.75
N GLN A 50 15.78 5.56 7.58
CA GLN A 50 15.61 6.83 8.29
C GLN A 50 14.89 6.55 9.61
N ILE A 51 15.38 7.16 10.69
CA ILE A 51 14.80 7.05 12.03
C ILE A 51 13.55 7.93 12.11
N GLY A 52 12.46 7.39 12.68
CA GLY A 52 11.20 8.09 12.90
C GLY A 52 10.04 7.58 12.06
N VAL A 53 8.96 8.35 12.03
CA VAL A 53 7.71 8.06 11.32
C VAL A 53 7.58 9.01 10.13
N VAL A 54 7.06 8.53 9.01
CA VAL A 54 6.81 9.38 7.83
C VAL A 54 5.72 10.40 8.16
N ALA A 55 5.98 11.67 7.87
CA ALA A 55 5.04 12.77 8.10
C ALA A 55 3.71 12.60 7.31
N GLY A 56 2.69 13.38 7.69
CA GLY A 56 1.37 13.35 7.06
C GLY A 56 0.50 12.15 7.48
N GLY A 57 0.70 11.63 8.69
CA GLY A 57 -0.20 10.66 9.32
C GLY A 57 -1.63 11.21 9.48
N GLY A 58 -2.62 10.33 9.64
CA GLY A 58 -4.04 10.71 9.79
C GLY A 58 -4.71 11.27 8.54
N ARG A 59 -4.01 11.34 7.40
CA ARG A 59 -4.55 11.85 6.13
C ARG A 59 -5.83 11.14 5.67
N THR A 60 -6.05 9.89 6.08
CA THR A 60 -7.22 9.08 5.73
C THR A 60 -8.39 9.25 6.68
N ASP A 61 -8.20 9.90 7.83
CA ASP A 61 -9.24 10.04 8.86
C ASP A 61 -10.30 11.03 8.40
N LYS A 62 -9.91 12.02 7.59
CA LYS A 62 -10.84 12.93 6.92
C LYS A 62 -11.53 12.20 5.76
N PRO A 63 -12.88 12.08 5.77
CA PRO A 63 -13.61 11.51 4.64
C PRO A 63 -13.50 12.41 3.40
N LEU A 64 -13.58 11.80 2.21
CA LEU A 64 -13.55 12.56 0.95
C LEU A 64 -14.84 13.37 0.73
N LEU A 65 -15.96 12.94 1.34
CA LEU A 65 -17.30 13.54 1.32
C LEU A 65 -17.99 13.64 -0.05
N LYS A 66 -17.27 14.05 -1.11
CA LYS A 66 -17.83 14.30 -2.44
C LYS A 66 -17.06 13.54 -3.52
N ALA A 67 -17.76 13.17 -4.59
CA ALA A 67 -17.16 12.53 -5.76
C ALA A 67 -16.10 13.41 -6.43
N GLY A 68 -16.29 14.74 -6.46
CA GLY A 68 -15.29 15.67 -7.03
C GLY A 68 -13.93 15.62 -6.31
N THR A 69 -13.93 15.47 -4.98
CA THR A 69 -12.68 15.30 -4.21
C THR A 69 -12.00 13.96 -4.55
N ALA A 70 -12.78 12.90 -4.81
CA ALA A 70 -12.23 11.64 -5.29
C ALA A 70 -11.67 11.78 -6.73
N TYR A 71 -12.36 12.48 -7.63
CA TYR A 71 -11.88 12.75 -8.99
C TYR A 71 -10.49 13.40 -8.97
N HIS A 72 -10.32 14.52 -8.25
CA HIS A 72 -9.03 15.20 -8.15
C HIS A 72 -7.94 14.36 -7.47
N LYS A 73 -8.31 13.48 -6.53
CA LYS A 73 -7.37 12.55 -5.88
C LYS A 73 -6.80 11.52 -6.87
N TYR A 74 -7.61 11.03 -7.81
CA TYR A 74 -7.20 10.01 -8.76
C TYR A 74 -6.59 10.60 -10.04
N SER A 75 -7.03 11.79 -10.47
CA SER A 75 -6.50 12.46 -11.66
C SER A 75 -4.99 12.72 -11.59
N VAL A 76 -4.47 13.08 -10.40
CA VAL A 76 -3.04 13.30 -10.17
C VAL A 76 -2.23 12.01 -9.97
N LYS A 77 -2.87 10.83 -10.06
CA LYS A 77 -2.22 9.53 -9.81
C LYS A 77 -2.24 8.62 -11.03
N ARG A 78 -3.42 8.18 -11.45
CA ARG A 78 -3.64 7.33 -12.64
C ARG A 78 -5.14 7.20 -12.93
N ASN A 79 -5.47 6.80 -14.15
CA ASN A 79 -6.84 6.51 -14.56
C ASN A 79 -7.35 5.17 -13.99
N CYS A 80 -7.79 5.18 -12.73
CA CYS A 80 -8.39 4.00 -12.07
C CYS A 80 -9.71 4.30 -11.34
N TRP A 81 -10.28 5.47 -11.59
CA TRP A 81 -11.55 5.93 -11.04
C TRP A 81 -12.30 6.74 -12.12
N PRO A 82 -13.63 6.58 -12.26
CA PRO A 82 -14.53 5.70 -11.49
C PRO A 82 -14.36 4.22 -11.86
N LYS A 83 -14.88 3.33 -11.00
CA LYS A 83 -14.89 1.87 -11.26
C LYS A 83 -16.31 1.37 -11.46
N MET A 84 -16.57 0.76 -12.62
CA MET A 84 -17.83 0.04 -12.87
C MET A 84 -17.81 -1.32 -12.16
N ARG A 85 -18.90 -1.67 -11.47
CA ARG A 85 -19.08 -2.98 -10.84
C ARG A 85 -19.16 -4.06 -11.93
N GLY A 86 -18.54 -5.21 -11.70
CA GLY A 86 -18.54 -6.32 -12.66
C GLY A 86 -19.94 -6.80 -13.05
N VAL A 87 -20.85 -6.85 -12.08
CA VAL A 87 -22.25 -7.27 -12.28
C VAL A 87 -23.09 -6.31 -13.13
N ALA A 88 -22.63 -5.07 -13.32
CA ALA A 88 -23.29 -4.09 -14.17
C ALA A 88 -22.78 -4.10 -15.61
N LYS A 89 -21.93 -5.07 -15.97
CA LYS A 89 -21.38 -5.25 -17.31
C LYS A 89 -22.10 -6.39 -18.03
N ASN A 90 -21.90 -6.51 -19.34
CA ASN A 90 -22.36 -7.67 -20.10
C ASN A 90 -21.47 -8.88 -19.77
N PRO A 91 -21.92 -10.11 -20.04
CA PRO A 91 -21.16 -11.33 -19.74
C PRO A 91 -19.82 -11.40 -20.50
N VAL A 92 -19.69 -10.66 -21.61
CA VAL A 92 -18.44 -10.61 -22.40
C VAL A 92 -17.34 -9.80 -21.71
N GLU A 93 -17.66 -8.75 -20.95
CA GLU A 93 -16.62 -7.90 -20.34
C GLU A 93 -16.28 -8.27 -18.89
N HIS A 94 -17.09 -9.10 -18.21
CA HIS A 94 -16.80 -9.53 -16.84
C HIS A 94 -17.42 -10.88 -16.51
N PRO A 95 -16.73 -11.77 -15.76
CA PRO A 95 -17.28 -13.05 -15.30
C PRO A 95 -18.56 -12.95 -14.45
N HIS A 96 -18.94 -11.76 -13.99
CA HIS A 96 -20.13 -11.54 -13.17
C HIS A 96 -21.23 -10.82 -13.97
N GLY A 97 -20.99 -10.53 -15.25
CA GLY A 97 -21.90 -9.77 -16.09
C GLY A 97 -23.01 -10.63 -16.67
N GLY A 98 -24.12 -9.99 -17.05
CA GLY A 98 -25.31 -10.67 -17.60
C GLY A 98 -26.31 -11.12 -16.54
N GLY A 99 -27.21 -12.01 -16.95
CA GLY A 99 -28.36 -12.43 -16.15
C GLY A 99 -29.55 -11.47 -16.24
N ASN A 100 -30.74 -11.98 -15.92
CA ASN A 100 -31.98 -11.18 -15.92
C ASN A 100 -32.05 -10.21 -14.72
N HIS A 101 -31.30 -10.50 -13.66
CA HIS A 101 -31.15 -9.66 -12.47
C HIS A 101 -29.68 -9.63 -12.07
N GLN A 102 -29.23 -8.55 -11.43
CA GLN A 102 -27.86 -8.44 -10.94
C GLN A 102 -27.65 -9.37 -9.74
N HIS A 103 -26.92 -10.45 -9.93
CA HIS A 103 -26.49 -11.39 -8.89
C HIS A 103 -25.00 -11.77 -9.09
N LEU A 104 -24.42 -12.48 -8.12
CA LEU A 104 -23.09 -13.09 -8.25
C LEU A 104 -23.21 -14.57 -8.61
#